data_AF-A0A5N4CIF1-F1
#
_entry.id   AF-A0A5N4CIF1-F1
#
_cell.length_a   1.000
_cell.length_b   1.000
_cell.length_c   1.000
_cell.angle_alpha   90.00
_cell.angle_beta   90.00
_cell.angle_gamma   90.00
#
_symmetry.space_group_name_H-M   'P 1'
#
loop_
_entity.id
_entity.type
_entity.pdbx_description
1 polymer ?
#
loop_
_entity_poly.entity_id
_entity_poly.type
_entity_poly.pdbx_seq_one_letter_code
_entity_poly.pdbx_strand_id
1 'polypeptide(L)'
;MVETMTRAVQTNDLKEVVNKLIPDSIGKDIKQACPSIYLPSVIFVRKVKVLKKPECELGKLLELHGDRSSSGTAPGAETGAKVKRADGDEPPVQGSV
;
A
#
# COMPACT_ATOMS: atom_id res chain seq x y z
N MET A 1 10.30 11.01 6.96
CA MET A 1 9.65 9.69 7.09
C MET A 1 8.29 9.79 7.77
N VAL A 2 8.24 10.08 9.07
CA VAL A 2 6.96 10.12 9.83
C VAL A 2 5.98 11.15 9.24
N GLU A 3 6.43 12.37 8.96
CA GLU A 3 5.58 13.41 8.38
C GLU A 3 4.97 13.02 7.02
N THR A 4 5.79 12.46 6.12
CA THR A 4 5.34 11.98 4.80
C THR A 4 4.32 10.86 4.94
N MET A 5 4.53 9.91 5.86
CA MET A 5 3.59 8.82 6.13
C MET A 5 2.27 9.34 6.73
N THR A 6 2.35 10.25 7.70
CA THR A 6 1.18 10.86 8.33
C THR A 6 0.35 11.63 7.31
N ARG A 7 0.99 12.44 6.45
CA ARG A 7 0.32 13.15 5.35
C ARG A 7 -0.33 12.19 4.36
N ALA A 8 0.36 11.10 3.99
CA ALA A 8 -0.15 10.11 3.05
C ALA A 8 -1.33 9.27 3.60
N VAL A 9 -1.51 9.18 4.91
CA VAL A 9 -2.59 8.40 5.53
C VAL A 9 -3.75 9.29 6.00
N GLN A 10 -3.47 10.49 6.54
CA GLN A 10 -4.52 11.35 7.11
C GLN A 10 -5.44 11.96 6.06
N THR A 11 -4.96 12.18 4.83
CA THR A 11 -5.77 12.85 3.80
C THR A 11 -6.56 11.88 2.91
N ASN A 12 -6.50 10.57 3.16
CA ASN A 12 -7.01 9.56 2.24
C ASN A 12 -7.82 8.50 3.01
N ASP A 13 -8.81 7.91 2.34
CA ASP A 13 -9.59 6.81 2.89
C ASP A 13 -8.84 5.47 2.81
N LEU A 14 -9.35 4.47 3.53
CA LEU A 14 -8.74 3.13 3.61
C LEU A 14 -8.51 2.50 2.22
N LYS A 15 -9.43 2.71 1.27
CA LYS A 15 -9.31 2.21 -0.11
C LYS A 15 -8.09 2.81 -0.81
N GLU A 16 -7.93 4.12 -0.72
CA GLU A 16 -6.83 4.83 -1.37
C GLU A 16 -5.49 4.53 -0.71
N VAL A 17 -5.46 4.37 0.61
CA VAL A 17 -4.25 3.95 1.34
C VAL A 17 -3.81 2.56 0.88
N VAL A 18 -4.74 1.61 0.70
CA VAL A 18 -4.40 0.27 0.16
C VAL A 18 -3.86 0.37 -1.27
N ASN A 19 -4.46 1.22 -2.12
CA ASN A 19 -3.98 1.43 -3.48
C ASN A 19 -2.55 2.00 -3.55
N LYS A 20 -2.14 2.81 -2.56
CA LYS A 20 -0.77 3.32 -2.43
C LYS A 20 0.22 2.29 -1.88
N LEU A 21 -0.25 1.40 -0.99
CA LEU A 21 0.56 0.34 -0.38
C LEU A 21 0.89 -0.80 -1.36
N ILE A 22 0.01 -1.11 -2.31
CA ILE A 22 0.24 -2.19 -3.29
C ILE A 22 1.54 -1.98 -4.11
N PRO A 23 1.75 -0.80 -4.75
CA PRO A 23 3.00 -0.48 -5.46
C PRO A 23 4.08 0.15 -4.57
N ASP A 24 3.85 0.24 -3.27
CA ASP A 24 4.70 0.91 -2.27
C ASP A 24 5.10 2.35 -2.65
N SER A 25 4.12 3.18 -3.04
CA SER A 25 4.38 4.58 -3.43
C SER A 25 4.89 5.42 -2.26
N ILE A 26 4.47 5.09 -1.03
CA ILE A 26 4.89 5.81 0.18
C ILE A 26 6.39 5.60 0.44
N GLY A 27 6.92 4.39 0.24
CA GLY A 27 8.36 4.12 0.34
C GLY A 27 9.17 4.91 -0.69
N LYS A 28 8.64 5.04 -1.93
CA LYS A 28 9.26 5.82 -3.01
C LYS A 28 9.26 7.32 -2.72
N ASP A 29 8.15 7.87 -2.24
CA ASP A 29 8.05 9.29 -1.84
C ASP A 29 9.05 9.63 -0.74
N ILE A 30 9.26 8.72 0.22
CA ILE A 30 10.25 8.88 1.27
C ILE A 30 11.68 8.84 0.69
N LYS A 31 11.97 7.93 -0.24
CA LYS A 31 13.29 7.83 -0.90
C LYS A 31 13.61 9.14 -1.64
N GLN A 32 12.62 9.75 -2.28
CA GLN A 32 12.75 11.04 -2.96
C GLN A 32 12.88 12.24 -1.99
N ALA A 33 12.23 12.19 -0.83
CA ALA A 33 12.25 13.29 0.13
C ALA A 33 13.50 13.32 1.04
N CYS A 34 14.28 12.23 1.11
CA CYS A 34 15.44 12.10 2.01
C CYS A 34 16.86 12.24 1.41
N PRO A 35 17.12 12.81 0.21
CA PRO A 35 18.46 12.78 -0.39
C PRO A 35 19.50 13.64 0.35
N SER A 36 19.08 14.57 1.23
CA SER A 36 19.98 15.55 1.85
C SER A 36 20.82 15.02 3.02
N ILE A 37 20.48 13.87 3.61
CA ILE A 37 21.13 13.36 4.83
C ILE A 37 21.87 12.05 4.55
N TYR A 38 21.23 11.12 3.82
CA TYR A 38 21.82 9.85 3.42
C TYR A 38 20.89 9.18 2.39
N LEU A 39 21.44 8.50 1.38
CA LEU A 39 20.66 7.74 0.40
C LEU A 39 20.33 6.35 0.96
N PRO A 40 19.11 6.08 1.43
CA PRO A 40 18.76 4.76 1.94
C PRO A 40 18.57 3.83 0.74
N SER A 41 19.29 2.72 0.71
CA SER A 41 19.23 1.75 -0.39
C SER A 41 17.86 1.08 -0.48
N VAL A 42 17.21 0.83 0.66
CA VAL A 42 15.95 0.09 0.74
C VAL A 42 14.99 0.79 1.70
N ILE A 43 13.80 1.14 1.21
CA ILE A 43 12.71 1.72 2.00
C ILE A 43 11.43 0.99 1.63
N PHE A 44 10.78 0.40 2.62
CA PHE A 44 9.49 -0.26 2.45
C PHE A 44 8.67 -0.22 3.73
N VAL A 45 7.35 -0.30 3.58
CA VAL A 45 6.44 -0.42 4.73
C VAL A 45 6.41 -1.87 5.22
N ARG A 46 7.10 -2.14 6.34
CA ARG A 46 7.24 -3.51 6.86
C ARG A 46 5.96 -4.09 7.46
N LYS A 47 5.12 -3.26 8.07
CA LYS A 47 3.87 -3.71 8.72
C LYS A 47 2.86 -2.56 8.83
N VAL A 48 1.61 -2.84 8.49
CA VAL A 48 0.46 -1.96 8.75
C VAL A 48 -0.51 -2.69 9.67
N LYS A 49 -0.98 -2.01 10.72
CA LYS A 49 -1.94 -2.57 11.69
C LYS A 49 -3.12 -1.62 11.85
N VAL A 50 -4.34 -2.14 11.69
CA VAL A 50 -5.56 -1.40 12.02
C VAL A 50 -5.79 -1.51 13.53
N LEU A 51 -5.70 -0.38 14.24
CA LEU A 51 -5.86 -0.34 15.70
C LEU A 51 -7.33 -0.27 16.10
N LYS A 52 -8.07 0.65 15.49
CA LYS A 52 -9.51 0.80 15.66
C LYS A 52 -10.16 0.49 14.32
N LYS A 53 -10.98 -0.56 14.30
CA LYS A 53 -11.77 -0.89 13.12
C LYS A 53 -12.95 0.08 13.07
N PRO A 54 -13.29 0.64 11.90
CA PRO A 54 -14.53 1.38 11.76
C PRO A 54 -15.72 0.45 12.01
N GLU A 55 -16.84 1.00 12.44
CA GLU A 55 -18.08 0.23 12.56
C GLU A 55 -18.46 -0.35 11.20
N CYS A 56 -18.88 -1.61 11.19
CA CYS A 56 -19.17 -2.32 9.96
C CYS A 56 -20.53 -1.87 9.41
N GLU A 57 -20.51 -0.95 8.46
CA GLU A 57 -21.70 -0.56 7.70
C GLU A 57 -21.76 -1.33 6.38
N LEU A 58 -22.85 -2.06 6.16
CA LEU A 58 -23.01 -2.93 4.99
C LEU A 58 -22.96 -2.15 3.66
N GLY A 59 -23.48 -0.92 3.64
CA GLY A 59 -23.43 -0.05 2.45
C GLY A 59 -22.00 0.29 2.03
N LYS A 60 -21.19 0.82 2.96
CA LYS A 60 -19.77 1.13 2.73
C LYS A 60 -18.97 -0.11 2.33
N LEU A 61 -19.30 -1.28 2.88
CA LEU A 61 -18.63 -2.53 2.52
C LEU A 61 -18.97 -2.98 1.10
N LEU A 62 -20.25 -2.90 0.70
CA LEU A 62 -20.69 -3.25 -0.64
C LEU A 62 -20.13 -2.29 -1.69
N GLU A 63 -19.98 -1.00 -1.38
CA GLU A 63 -19.30 -0.02 -2.24
C GLU A 63 -17.83 -0.39 -2.49
N LEU A 64 -17.11 -0.81 -1.42
CA LEU A 64 -15.72 -1.26 -1.53
C LEU A 64 -15.58 -2.55 -2.35
N HIS A 65 -16.58 -3.44 -2.32
CA HIS A 65 -16.58 -4.71 -3.03
C HIS A 65 -17.14 -4.62 -4.46
N GLY A 66 -18.05 -3.68 -4.72
CA GLY A 66 -18.76 -3.49 -5.99
C GLY A 66 -17.94 -2.80 -7.09
N ASP A 67 -16.89 -2.06 -6.72
CA ASP A 67 -16.07 -1.30 -7.66
C ASP A 67 -15.06 -2.16 -8.47
N ARG A 68 -15.23 -3.49 -8.49
CA ARG A 68 -14.39 -4.42 -9.27
C ARG A 68 -14.81 -4.49 -10.76
N SER A 69 -15.67 -3.58 -11.23
CA SER A 69 -16.27 -3.68 -12.57
C SER A 69 -15.52 -2.92 -13.68
N SER A 70 -14.43 -2.21 -13.41
CA SER A 70 -13.65 -1.49 -14.43
C SER A 70 -12.41 -2.26 -14.94
N SER A 71 -12.14 -3.46 -14.44
CA SER A 71 -11.20 -4.39 -15.06
C SER A 71 -11.84 -5.77 -15.14
N GLY A 72 -12.28 -6.16 -16.33
CA GLY A 72 -13.02 -7.40 -16.57
C GLY A 72 -12.36 -8.61 -15.91
N THR A 73 -13.03 -9.19 -14.91
CA THR A 73 -12.88 -10.56 -14.45
C THR A 73 -14.12 -10.92 -13.63
N ALA A 74 -14.80 -11.98 -14.07
CA ALA A 74 -16.02 -12.60 -13.55
C ALA A 74 -16.07 -12.78 -12.01
N PRO A 75 -17.28 -12.95 -11.42
CA PRO A 75 -17.45 -13.18 -9.98
C PRO A 75 -16.89 -14.57 -9.65
N GLY A 76 -15.82 -14.63 -8.87
CA GLY A 76 -15.17 -15.89 -8.52
C GLY A 76 -13.65 -15.86 -8.44
N ALA A 77 -13.01 -14.72 -8.75
CA ALA A 77 -11.57 -14.60 -8.58
C ALA A 77 -11.21 -14.33 -7.11
N GLU A 78 -10.84 -15.41 -6.43
CA GLU A 78 -9.86 -15.48 -5.34
C GLU A 78 -9.23 -14.16 -4.90
N THR A 79 -9.38 -13.86 -3.60
CA THR A 79 -8.75 -12.77 -2.86
C THR A 79 -7.22 -12.78 -3.06
N GLY A 80 -6.74 -12.15 -4.12
CA GLY A 80 -5.32 -12.23 -4.50
C GLY A 80 -5.02 -11.86 -5.94
N ALA A 81 -5.63 -10.81 -6.49
CA ALA A 81 -5.18 -10.28 -7.78
C ALA A 81 -3.74 -9.74 -7.63
N LYS A 82 -2.78 -10.41 -8.29
CA LYS A 82 -1.37 -10.02 -8.30
C LYS A 82 -1.21 -8.72 -9.08
N VAL A 83 -1.27 -7.59 -8.40
CA VAL A 83 -0.92 -6.30 -9.00
C VAL A 83 0.56 -6.34 -9.36
N LYS A 84 0.87 -6.05 -10.63
CA LYS A 84 2.23 -6.02 -11.18
C LYS A 84 2.98 -4.87 -10.49
N ARG A 85 3.78 -5.20 -9.47
CA ARG A 85 4.73 -4.25 -8.86
C ARG A 85 5.70 -3.86 -9.96
N ALA A 86 5.95 -2.56 -10.14
CA ALA A 86 6.98 -2.10 -11.04
C ALA A 86 8.33 -2.62 -10.52
N ASP A 87 8.86 -3.65 -11.19
CA ASP A 87 10.18 -4.25 -11.03
C ASP A 87 11.23 -3.19 -10.70
N GLY A 88 11.99 -3.35 -9.61
CA GLY A 88 13.23 -2.58 -9.47
C GLY A 88 13.78 -2.25 -8.09
N ASP A 89 13.21 -2.74 -6.99
CA ASP A 89 13.80 -2.49 -5.65
C ASP A 89 13.49 -3.66 -4.69
N GLU A 90 13.74 -4.91 -5.13
CA GLU A 90 13.77 -6.03 -4.19
C GLU A 90 15.17 -6.12 -3.58
N PRO A 91 15.34 -5.85 -2.27
CA PRO A 91 16.64 -5.98 -1.63
C PRO A 91 17.06 -7.45 -1.57
N PRO A 92 18.37 -7.74 -1.71
CA PRO A 92 18.87 -9.10 -1.67
C PRO A 92 18.49 -9.77 -0.34
N VAL A 93 17.98 -11.00 -0.43
CA VAL A 93 17.71 -11.86 0.73
C VAL A 93 19.04 -12.12 1.43
N GLN A 94 19.25 -11.51 2.60
CA GLN A 94 20.40 -11.86 3.44
C GLN A 94 20.19 -13.29 3.96
N GLY A 95 21.08 -14.19 3.55
CA GLY A 95 21.10 -15.57 4.05
C GLY A 95 21.38 -15.58 5.54
N SER A 96 20.63 -16.41 6.27
CA SER A 96 20.87 -16.65 7.68
C SER A 96 22.27 -17.26 7.87
N VAL A 97 23.11 -16.59 8.65
CA VAL A 97 24.30 -17.18 9.30
C VAL A 97 23.92 -17.52 10.73
#